data_AF-A0A5B8MG57-F1
#
_entry.id   AF-A0A5B8MG57-F1
#
_cell.length_a   1.000
_cell.length_b   1.000
_cell.length_c   1.000
_cell.angle_alpha   90.00
_cell.angle_beta   90.00
_cell.angle_gamma   90.00
#
_symmetry.space_group_name_H-M   'P 1'
#
loop_
_entity.id
_entity.type
_entity.pdbx_description
1 polymer ?
#
loop_
_entity_poly.entity_id
_entity_poly.type
_entity_poly.pdbx_seq_one_letter_code
_entity_poly.pdbx_strand_id
1 'polypeptide(L)'
;MAGDDEGTAGPGSVLPMKRKAEGAPQEGEEAAGVRPKDESLTLSFEEQETKGIKLLEIGSDEMLRCLQEGGAVIKASEPDEKVVLCTVDKTFAVRVVETSNSVFLVEDGDSKCFKPAEGRAEGDAVGSPGGTPGPMTQMASASARSSPPGGLKVCTIVSENWEIEEIAPDFKMLDELLGAGDDGDLGGSGQAGGEDPIVGHTLEELVDMVQGSESEILEELQRRGDAMQVGDRWVRVTEASASALIDVLVSKVSENGWGWGELPLERVLACMEEEEFRRETTLHVIRVLGTAPMFLGSVTEGTVGSIVEKKLCVHYARKLLRKKAYSKLEPFMEEWSNTVPVGMEVSAEMLEGLALQDDSGAVVFFDKLPRDPKGRFDLLFRVRPRWKAAELRAWLEGLTISPGKQVDDVLEDHLHSYHPQGSADNPLMYVRKII
;
A
#
# COMPACT_ATOMS: atom_id res chain seq x y z
N MET A 1 60.42 -39.48 -45.36
CA MET A 1 60.68 -38.16 -44.75
C MET A 1 59.79 -38.10 -43.52
N ALA A 2 60.21 -38.57 -42.34
CA ALA A 2 61.11 -37.90 -41.37
C ALA A 2 60.68 -36.45 -41.14
N GLY A 3 60.32 -35.94 -39.96
CA GLY A 3 60.15 -36.43 -38.58
C GLY A 3 59.11 -35.50 -37.88
N ASP A 4 58.48 -35.88 -36.77
CA ASP A 4 58.91 -35.61 -35.37
C ASP A 4 58.79 -34.10 -35.02
N ASP A 5 58.25 -33.62 -33.89
CA ASP A 5 57.69 -34.20 -32.67
C ASP A 5 57.06 -33.05 -31.83
N GLU A 6 56.31 -33.46 -30.81
CA GLU A 6 55.78 -32.78 -29.62
C GLU A 6 56.69 -31.66 -29.02
N GLY A 7 56.29 -30.76 -28.11
CA GLY A 7 55.16 -30.65 -27.20
C GLY A 7 55.64 -29.91 -25.93
N THR A 8 54.69 -29.28 -25.24
CA THR A 8 54.57 -29.16 -23.77
C THR A 8 55.56 -28.35 -22.90
N ALA A 9 54.91 -27.52 -22.07
CA ALA A 9 55.05 -27.38 -20.60
C ALA A 9 56.07 -26.38 -20.01
N GLY A 10 55.50 -25.39 -19.30
CA GLY A 10 55.64 -25.35 -17.83
C GLY A 10 56.53 -24.26 -17.22
N PRO A 11 56.28 -23.90 -15.94
CA PRO A 11 56.39 -22.54 -15.43
C PRO A 11 57.59 -22.33 -14.48
N GLY A 12 57.97 -21.07 -14.21
CA GLY A 12 59.04 -20.74 -13.27
C GLY A 12 58.95 -19.31 -12.76
N SER A 13 58.83 -19.19 -11.44
CA SER A 13 58.81 -17.97 -10.64
C SER A 13 60.19 -17.29 -10.52
N VAL A 14 60.23 -16.18 -9.75
CA VAL A 14 61.38 -15.62 -8.99
C VAL A 14 61.87 -14.23 -9.46
N LEU A 15 61.41 -13.19 -8.73
CA LEU A 15 62.06 -11.90 -8.38
C LEU A 15 63.53 -12.06 -7.90
N PRO A 16 64.41 -11.04 -7.63
CA PRO A 16 64.27 -9.57 -7.68
C PRO A 16 65.53 -8.75 -8.13
N MET A 17 65.42 -7.42 -8.03
CA MET A 17 66.45 -6.41 -7.65
C MET A 17 67.38 -5.72 -8.69
N LYS A 18 67.18 -4.38 -8.78
CA LYS A 18 68.18 -3.27 -8.72
C LYS A 18 69.10 -3.10 -9.96
N ARG A 19 69.38 -1.91 -10.53
CA ARG A 19 69.64 -0.57 -9.95
C ARG A 19 69.81 0.52 -11.06
N LYS A 20 69.43 1.78 -10.74
CA LYS A 20 69.99 3.12 -11.13
C LYS A 20 70.06 3.56 -12.61
N ALA A 21 69.36 4.66 -13.00
CA ALA A 21 69.73 6.10 -12.98
C ALA A 21 70.46 6.49 -14.30
N GLU A 22 70.15 7.53 -15.09
CA GLU A 22 69.90 8.96 -14.84
C GLU A 22 69.34 9.63 -16.14
N GLY A 23 68.65 10.78 -16.04
CA GLY A 23 68.60 11.79 -17.12
C GLY A 23 67.22 12.38 -17.49
N ALA A 24 66.79 13.45 -16.81
CA ALA A 24 65.73 14.40 -17.22
C ALA A 24 66.27 15.40 -18.29
N PRO A 25 65.53 16.39 -18.89
CA PRO A 25 64.37 17.19 -18.40
C PRO A 25 63.20 17.25 -19.43
N GLN A 26 62.04 17.93 -19.30
CA GLN A 26 61.70 19.22 -18.69
C GLN A 26 60.15 19.35 -18.66
N GLU A 27 59.58 19.76 -17.53
CA GLU A 27 58.14 20.10 -17.36
C GLU A 27 57.92 21.61 -17.57
N GLY A 28 56.78 21.96 -18.18
CA GLY A 28 56.19 23.30 -18.13
C GLY A 28 54.93 23.27 -17.26
N GLU A 29 54.99 23.89 -16.09
CA GLU A 29 53.86 24.12 -15.20
C GLU A 29 53.04 25.33 -15.68
N GLU A 30 51.75 25.11 -15.98
CA GLU A 30 50.70 26.14 -15.82
C GLU A 30 49.93 25.83 -14.53
N ALA A 31 49.81 26.85 -13.68
CA ALA A 31 49.39 26.76 -12.30
C ALA A 31 47.90 26.44 -12.13
N ALA A 32 47.59 25.27 -11.55
CA ALA A 32 46.34 25.00 -10.85
C ALA A 32 46.60 25.20 -9.34
N GLY A 33 45.84 26.11 -8.72
CA GLY A 33 46.00 26.50 -7.32
C GLY A 33 45.94 25.31 -6.35
N VAL A 34 47.10 24.95 -5.81
CA VAL A 34 47.26 24.01 -4.71
C VAL A 34 46.67 24.66 -3.45
N ARG A 35 45.58 24.10 -2.89
CA ARG A 35 45.12 24.49 -1.54
C ARG A 35 46.20 24.11 -0.53
N PRO A 36 46.63 25.01 0.38
CA PRO A 36 47.73 24.74 1.29
C PRO A 36 47.38 23.66 2.32
N LYS A 37 48.38 22.86 2.67
CA LYS A 37 48.29 21.59 3.42
C LYS A 37 48.13 21.74 4.95
N ASP A 38 47.71 22.91 5.44
CA ASP A 38 47.61 23.21 6.88
C ASP A 38 46.47 24.23 7.17
N GLU A 39 45.34 24.13 6.47
CA GLU A 39 44.14 24.89 6.83
C GLU A 39 43.44 24.21 8.01
N SER A 40 43.71 24.68 9.22
CA SER A 40 42.93 24.34 10.40
C SER A 40 41.49 24.82 10.21
N LEU A 41 40.58 23.89 9.93
CA LEU A 41 39.16 24.18 9.82
C LEU A 41 38.60 24.54 11.20
N THR A 42 38.22 25.80 11.39
CA THR A 42 37.62 26.26 12.65
C THR A 42 36.11 26.08 12.57
N LEU A 43 35.55 25.27 13.47
CA LEU A 43 34.11 25.09 13.63
C LEU A 43 33.59 26.03 14.71
N SER A 44 32.55 26.80 14.39
CA SER A 44 31.80 27.60 15.37
C SER A 44 30.41 27.01 15.57
N PHE A 45 30.04 26.76 16.83
CA PHE A 45 28.73 26.24 17.22
C PHE A 45 27.83 27.39 17.67
N GLU A 46 26.60 27.45 17.15
CA GLU A 46 25.60 28.41 17.59
C GLU A 46 24.79 27.83 18.77
N GLU A 47 24.43 28.65 19.76
CA GLU A 47 23.69 28.20 20.96
C GLU A 47 22.24 27.79 20.66
N GLN A 48 21.71 28.17 19.49
CA GLN A 48 20.46 27.63 18.98
C GLN A 48 20.75 26.33 18.26
N GLU A 49 20.74 25.21 19.00
CA GLU A 49 20.47 23.91 18.38
C GLU A 49 19.20 24.07 17.54
N THR A 50 19.30 23.93 16.21
CA THR A 50 18.11 23.91 15.34
C THR A 50 17.36 22.61 15.59
N LYS A 51 16.63 22.55 16.70
CA LYS A 51 15.69 21.48 17.02
C LYS A 51 14.71 21.37 15.85
N GLY A 52 14.75 20.24 15.14
CA GLY A 52 13.81 19.95 14.05
C GLY A 52 14.43 19.65 12.69
N ILE A 53 15.75 19.79 12.50
CA ILE A 53 16.39 19.34 11.25
C ILE A 53 16.77 17.87 11.38
N LYS A 54 16.29 17.06 10.44
CA LYS A 54 16.59 15.63 10.33
C LYS A 54 17.03 15.29 8.92
N LEU A 55 17.85 14.25 8.78
CA LEU A 55 18.30 13.76 7.49
C LEU A 55 17.32 12.71 6.98
N LEU A 56 16.83 12.86 5.75
CA LEU A 56 15.99 11.89 5.06
C LEU A 56 16.80 11.28 3.92
N GLU A 57 16.88 9.95 3.90
CA GLU A 57 17.46 9.21 2.78
C GLU A 57 16.50 9.24 1.59
N ILE A 58 17.02 9.60 0.42
CA ILE A 58 16.26 9.65 -0.83
C ILE A 58 16.82 8.57 -1.76
N GLY A 59 16.04 7.51 -1.97
CA GLY A 59 16.45 6.36 -2.76
C GLY A 59 16.32 6.52 -4.28
N SER A 60 15.67 7.57 -4.78
CA SER A 60 15.48 7.79 -6.22
C SER A 60 15.42 9.27 -6.62
N ASP A 61 15.86 9.57 -7.83
CA ASP A 61 15.79 10.93 -8.41
C ASP A 61 14.33 11.40 -8.60
N GLU A 62 13.40 10.47 -8.82
CA GLU A 62 11.97 10.75 -8.93
C GLU A 62 11.40 11.24 -7.59
N MET A 63 11.76 10.58 -6.48
CA MET A 63 11.39 11.01 -5.12
C MET A 63 11.98 12.38 -4.81
N LEU A 64 13.25 12.61 -5.16
CA LEU A 64 13.89 13.91 -4.96
C LEU A 64 13.10 15.02 -5.68
N ARG A 65 12.70 14.76 -6.92
CA ARG A 65 11.95 15.72 -7.72
C ARG A 65 10.54 15.95 -7.18
N CYS A 66 9.87 14.89 -6.74
CA CYS A 66 8.57 14.97 -6.08
C CYS A 66 8.63 15.84 -4.81
N LEU A 67 9.66 15.68 -3.98
CA LEU A 67 9.89 16.49 -2.79
C LEU A 67 10.16 17.96 -3.13
N GLN A 68 10.94 18.23 -4.18
CA GLN A 68 11.24 19.59 -4.64
C GLN A 68 10.00 20.33 -5.17
N GLU A 69 9.08 19.61 -5.79
CA GLU A 69 7.83 20.13 -6.33
C GLU A 69 6.72 20.24 -5.24
N GLY A 70 6.98 19.75 -4.02
CA GLY A 70 6.04 19.80 -2.89
C GLY A 70 4.98 18.68 -2.92
N GLY A 71 5.20 17.63 -3.69
CA GLY A 71 4.25 16.52 -3.91
C GLY A 71 4.28 15.41 -2.88
N ALA A 72 4.89 15.62 -1.70
CA ALA A 72 4.99 14.61 -0.65
C ALA A 72 4.53 15.15 0.70
N VAL A 73 3.79 14.32 1.44
CA VAL A 73 3.19 14.65 2.74
C VAL A 73 3.50 13.55 3.74
N ILE A 74 3.91 13.93 4.95
CA ILE A 74 4.07 13.00 6.06
C ILE A 74 2.74 12.88 6.79
N LYS A 75 2.25 11.65 6.96
CA LYS A 75 0.98 11.33 7.63
C LYS A 75 1.23 10.45 8.85
N ALA A 76 0.49 10.74 9.91
CA ALA A 76 0.39 9.93 11.12
C ALA A 76 -1.00 10.20 11.72
N SER A 77 -1.82 9.16 11.89
CA SER A 77 -3.21 9.32 12.33
C SER A 77 -3.32 9.25 13.86
N GLU A 78 -2.47 8.46 14.53
CA GLU A 78 -2.39 8.38 15.99
C GLU A 78 -0.96 8.57 16.54
N PRO A 79 -0.80 9.01 17.82
CA PRO A 79 0.52 9.27 18.42
C PRO A 79 1.46 8.05 18.46
N ASP A 80 0.89 6.85 18.53
CA ASP A 80 1.64 5.58 18.62
C ASP A 80 1.68 4.83 17.27
N GLU A 81 1.12 5.41 16.22
CA GLU A 81 1.10 4.80 14.90
C GLU A 81 2.42 5.01 14.15
N LYS A 82 2.70 4.12 13.19
CA LYS A 82 3.84 4.28 12.29
C LYS A 82 3.62 5.51 11.39
N VAL A 83 4.67 6.31 11.25
CA VAL A 83 4.68 7.45 10.34
C VAL A 83 4.90 6.98 8.91
N VAL A 84 4.10 7.50 7.99
CA VAL A 84 4.25 7.26 6.55
C VAL A 84 4.52 8.55 5.81
N LEU A 85 5.27 8.45 4.71
CA LEU A 85 5.46 9.49 3.71
C LEU A 85 4.65 9.08 2.49
N CYS A 86 3.71 9.92 2.06
CA CYS A 86 2.90 9.68 0.88
C CYS A 86 3.30 10.66 -0.23
N THR A 87 3.55 10.15 -1.43
CA THR A 87 3.58 10.95 -2.66
C THR A 87 2.16 10.98 -3.26
N VAL A 88 2.03 11.52 -4.47
CA VAL A 88 0.78 11.49 -5.24
C VAL A 88 0.31 10.07 -5.59
N ASP A 89 1.23 9.12 -5.67
CA ASP A 89 1.01 7.79 -6.22
C ASP A 89 1.49 6.62 -5.35
N LYS A 90 2.29 6.87 -4.31
CA LYS A 90 2.92 5.82 -3.49
C LYS A 90 2.99 6.17 -2.01
N THR A 91 3.07 5.14 -1.18
CA THR A 91 3.21 5.24 0.27
C THR A 91 4.51 4.59 0.76
N PHE A 92 5.22 5.27 1.66
CA PHE A 92 6.51 4.84 2.20
C PHE A 92 6.48 4.82 3.72
N ALA A 93 6.97 3.75 4.34
CA ALA A 93 7.21 3.70 5.77
C ALA A 93 8.47 4.51 6.09
N VAL A 94 8.39 5.36 7.12
CA VAL A 94 9.55 6.10 7.62
C VAL A 94 10.15 5.35 8.82
N ARG A 95 11.45 5.06 8.78
CA ARG A 95 12.20 4.44 9.88
C ARG A 95 13.34 5.34 10.33
N VAL A 96 13.53 5.43 11.65
CA VAL A 96 14.65 6.17 12.23
C VAL A 96 15.78 5.20 12.51
N VAL A 97 16.97 5.47 11.98
CA VAL A 97 18.19 4.69 12.17
C VAL A 97 19.23 5.56 12.86
N GLU A 98 19.62 5.14 14.06
CA GLU A 98 20.72 5.77 14.79
C GLU A 98 22.07 5.35 14.19
N THR A 99 22.98 6.31 14.11
CA THR A 99 24.34 6.10 13.59
C THR A 99 25.37 6.31 14.71
N SER A 100 26.46 5.55 14.68
CA SER A 100 27.54 5.67 15.67
C SER A 100 28.42 6.92 15.46
N ASN A 101 28.22 7.63 14.35
CA ASN A 101 28.98 8.82 13.98
C ASN A 101 28.14 10.06 14.20
N SER A 102 28.77 11.16 14.61
CA SER A 102 28.13 12.47 14.62
C SER A 102 28.37 13.17 13.29
N VAL A 103 27.29 13.49 12.57
CA VAL A 103 27.33 14.26 11.33
C VAL A 103 27.08 15.73 11.66
N PHE A 104 28.01 16.60 11.28
CA PHE A 104 27.88 18.04 11.47
C PHE A 104 27.32 18.65 10.20
N LEU A 105 26.11 19.22 10.27
CA LEU A 105 25.58 20.04 9.18
C LEU A 105 26.13 21.44 9.33
N VAL A 106 26.82 21.89 8.29
CA VAL A 106 27.52 23.18 8.26
C VAL A 106 26.93 24.06 7.16
N GLU A 107 26.76 25.34 7.48
CA GLU A 107 26.41 26.35 6.48
C GLU A 107 27.69 26.82 5.76
N ASP A 108 27.68 26.73 4.44
CA ASP A 108 28.52 27.59 3.61
C ASP A 108 27.74 28.90 3.44
N GLY A 109 28.32 30.02 3.87
CA GLY A 109 27.63 31.28 4.26
C GLY A 109 26.71 31.97 3.24
N ASP A 110 26.47 31.36 2.08
CA ASP A 110 25.54 31.77 1.03
C ASP A 110 24.22 30.96 1.01
N SER A 111 24.06 29.97 1.89
CA SER A 111 22.93 29.04 1.88
C SER A 111 21.64 29.66 2.46
N LYS A 112 20.64 29.92 1.60
CA LYS A 112 19.31 30.42 1.99
C LYS A 112 18.37 29.35 2.59
N CYS A 113 18.81 28.10 2.59
CA CYS A 113 18.02 26.90 2.91
C CYS A 113 17.79 26.73 4.42
N PHE A 114 18.67 27.30 5.24
CA PHE A 114 18.70 27.11 6.68
C PHE A 114 18.40 28.44 7.37
N LYS A 115 17.11 28.73 7.55
CA LYS A 115 16.68 29.79 8.47
C LYS A 115 16.16 29.10 9.74
N PRO A 116 16.72 29.38 10.92
CA PRO A 116 16.16 28.85 12.16
C PRO A 116 14.70 29.28 12.26
N ALA A 117 13.82 28.34 12.59
CA ALA A 117 12.42 28.65 12.84
C ALA A 117 12.35 29.66 14.00
N GLU A 118 11.76 30.83 13.76
CA GLU A 118 11.48 31.79 14.82
C GLU A 118 10.54 31.12 15.82
N GLY A 119 11.08 30.77 16.99
CA GLY A 119 10.33 30.09 18.04
C GLY A 119 9.09 30.89 18.43
N ARG A 120 7.93 30.22 18.43
CA ARG A 120 6.80 30.64 19.26
C ARG A 120 7.31 30.75 20.70
N ALA A 121 7.19 31.94 21.27
CA ALA A 121 7.58 32.21 22.64
C ALA A 121 6.76 31.33 23.60
N GLU A 122 7.40 30.30 24.17
CA GLU A 122 6.94 29.64 25.38
C GLU A 122 7.64 30.28 26.59
N GLY A 123 6.81 30.60 27.59
CA GLY A 123 7.13 31.50 28.68
C GLY A 123 8.19 31.02 29.67
N ASP A 124 8.76 32.02 30.34
CA ASP A 124 9.78 31.94 31.37
C ASP A 124 9.58 30.81 32.40
N ALA A 125 10.57 29.92 32.51
CA ALA A 125 10.78 29.09 33.69
C ALA A 125 12.12 29.46 34.34
N VAL A 126 12.00 30.06 35.52
CA VAL A 126 13.08 30.54 36.41
C VAL A 126 13.98 29.38 36.85
N GLY A 127 15.28 29.52 36.64
CA GLY A 127 16.31 28.57 37.10
C GLY A 127 16.60 28.65 38.60
N SER A 128 17.05 27.53 39.16
CA SER A 128 17.82 27.47 40.42
C SER A 128 19.15 26.75 40.19
N PRO A 129 20.26 27.21 40.78
CA PRO A 129 21.60 26.73 40.47
C PRO A 129 22.04 25.62 41.43
N GLY A 130 22.55 24.50 40.91
CA GLY A 130 23.09 23.45 41.76
C GLY A 130 23.47 22.17 41.02
N GLY A 131 24.51 22.22 40.19
CA GLY A 131 25.09 21.03 39.57
C GLY A 131 26.45 21.36 38.96
N THR A 132 27.50 20.75 39.48
CA THR A 132 28.86 20.82 38.92
C THR A 132 28.85 20.34 37.45
N PRO A 133 29.41 21.10 36.50
CA PRO A 133 29.33 20.73 35.10
C PRO A 133 30.27 19.58 34.75
N GLY A 134 29.79 18.62 33.96
CA GLY A 134 30.60 17.56 33.37
C GLY A 134 31.54 18.08 32.26
N PRO A 135 32.40 17.21 31.70
CA PRO A 135 33.43 17.60 30.72
C PRO A 135 32.88 18.22 29.41
N MET A 136 31.57 18.11 29.15
CA MET A 136 30.88 18.76 28.03
C MET A 136 30.74 20.29 28.18
N THR A 137 30.72 20.79 29.42
CA THR A 137 30.57 22.24 29.69
C THR A 137 31.89 23.01 29.62
N GLN A 138 33.03 22.31 29.57
CA GLN A 138 34.34 22.96 29.43
C GLN A 138 34.66 23.42 27.99
N MET A 139 33.88 23.01 26.98
CA MET A 139 34.01 23.57 25.63
C MET A 139 33.21 24.86 25.43
N ALA A 140 32.19 25.12 26.26
CA ALA A 140 31.32 26.30 26.12
C ALA A 140 31.97 27.61 26.62
N SER A 141 33.01 27.55 27.46
CA SER A 141 33.63 28.75 28.08
C SER A 141 34.84 29.31 27.33
N ALA A 142 35.12 28.84 26.11
CA ALA A 142 36.22 29.34 25.27
C ALA A 142 35.77 30.11 24.01
N SER A 143 34.48 30.34 23.80
CA SER A 143 33.95 31.05 22.62
C SER A 143 33.63 32.51 22.93
N ALA A 144 34.67 33.31 23.13
CA ALA A 144 34.61 34.77 23.01
C ALA A 144 35.84 35.30 22.26
N ARG A 145 36.25 34.59 21.21
CA ARG A 145 37.21 35.08 20.22
C ARG A 145 36.50 35.17 18.88
N SER A 146 36.47 36.39 18.35
CA SER A 146 35.97 36.73 17.01
C SER A 146 36.31 35.65 15.99
N SER A 147 35.29 35.11 15.32
CA SER A 147 35.45 34.11 14.25
C SER A 147 36.42 34.64 13.19
N PRO A 148 37.45 33.87 12.81
CA PRO A 148 38.29 34.22 11.67
C PRO A 148 37.47 34.16 10.37
N PRO A 149 37.78 34.99 9.36
CA PRO A 149 37.15 34.88 8.04
C PRO A 149 37.52 33.53 7.43
N GLY A 150 36.54 32.63 7.29
CA GLY A 150 36.72 31.27 6.76
C GLY A 150 36.38 30.13 7.72
N GLY A 151 35.85 30.38 8.92
CA GLY A 151 35.31 29.33 9.79
C GLY A 151 33.96 28.80 9.30
N LEU A 152 33.77 27.47 9.37
CA LEU A 152 32.47 26.84 9.08
C LEU A 152 31.57 26.93 10.30
N LYS A 153 30.33 27.33 10.07
CA LYS A 153 29.32 27.40 11.11
C LYS A 153 28.57 26.08 11.18
N VAL A 154 28.60 25.43 12.34
CA VAL A 154 27.82 24.21 12.59
C VAL A 154 26.40 24.61 12.96
N CYS A 155 25.43 24.18 12.16
CA CYS A 155 24.01 24.46 12.35
C CYS A 155 23.35 23.43 13.25
N THR A 156 23.67 22.15 13.03
CA THR A 156 23.17 21.04 13.86
C THR A 156 24.11 19.84 13.82
N ILE A 157 24.00 19.03 14.86
CA ILE A 157 24.67 17.74 14.97
C ILE A 157 23.57 16.69 14.84
N VAL A 158 23.67 15.87 13.80
CA VAL A 158 22.72 14.79 13.53
C VAL A 158 23.42 13.45 13.80
N SER A 159 22.76 12.60 14.58
CA SER A 159 23.19 11.21 14.83
C SER A 159 22.14 10.19 14.38
N GLU A 160 21.05 10.63 13.77
CA GLU A 160 19.96 9.80 13.27
C GLU A 160 19.62 10.12 11.81
N ASN A 161 19.33 9.09 11.02
CA ASN A 161 18.86 9.23 9.65
C ASN A 161 17.46 8.63 9.54
N TRP A 162 16.62 9.26 8.72
CA TRP A 162 15.31 8.74 8.36
C TRP A 162 15.45 7.98 7.06
N GLU A 163 15.17 6.69 7.09
CA GLU A 163 15.11 5.81 5.93
C GLU A 163 13.66 5.66 5.49
N ILE A 164 13.44 5.55 4.17
CA ILE A 164 12.12 5.30 3.60
C ILE A 164 12.09 3.97 2.87
N GLU A 165 11.04 3.20 3.10
CA GLU A 165 10.79 1.92 2.42
C GLU A 165 9.39 1.97 1.81
N GLU A 166 9.25 1.68 0.51
CA GLU A 166 7.93 1.64 -0.14
C GLU A 166 7.09 0.52 0.50
N ILE A 167 5.86 0.84 0.89
CA ILE A 167 4.93 -0.10 1.53
C ILE A 167 3.57 -0.06 0.85
N ALA A 168 2.79 -1.12 1.02
CA ALA A 168 1.39 -1.07 0.70
C ALA A 168 0.62 -0.25 1.77
N PRO A 169 -0.36 0.59 1.39
CA PRO A 169 -1.14 1.39 2.32
C PRO A 169 -1.94 0.57 3.32
N ASP A 170 -2.15 1.13 4.52
CA ASP A 170 -3.07 0.56 5.51
C ASP A 170 -4.46 1.20 5.37
N PHE A 171 -5.40 0.42 4.82
CA PHE A 171 -6.78 0.86 4.59
C PHE A 171 -7.73 0.63 5.77
N LYS A 172 -7.23 0.30 6.98
CA LYS A 172 -8.10 0.17 8.17
C LYS A 172 -8.90 1.43 8.45
N MET A 173 -8.25 2.59 8.43
CA MET A 173 -8.94 3.88 8.62
C MET A 173 -9.99 4.12 7.54
N LEU A 174 -9.72 3.70 6.29
CA LEU A 174 -10.71 3.78 5.21
C LEU A 174 -11.92 2.88 5.47
N ASP A 175 -11.71 1.67 6.00
CA ASP A 175 -12.79 0.78 6.42
C ASP A 175 -13.65 1.38 7.53
N GLU A 176 -13.02 2.04 8.50
CA GLU A 176 -13.70 2.71 9.62
C GLU A 176 -14.49 3.93 9.16
N LEU A 177 -13.90 4.80 8.34
CA LEU A 177 -14.58 6.00 7.83
C LEU A 177 -15.80 5.64 6.97
N LEU A 178 -15.67 4.65 6.09
CA LEU A 178 -16.81 4.16 5.32
C LEU A 178 -17.83 3.45 6.21
N GLY A 179 -17.40 2.78 7.29
CA GLY A 179 -18.26 2.08 8.24
C GLY A 179 -18.99 3.00 9.23
N ALA A 180 -18.44 4.16 9.56
CA ALA A 180 -18.99 5.08 10.56
C ALA A 180 -20.24 5.86 10.05
N GLY A 181 -20.48 5.88 8.74
CA GLY A 181 -21.68 6.47 8.14
C GLY A 181 -22.96 5.63 8.26
N ASP A 182 -22.90 4.47 8.92
CA ASP A 182 -23.96 3.43 8.95
C ASP A 182 -25.17 3.73 9.86
N ASP A 183 -25.18 4.85 10.59
CA ASP A 183 -26.37 5.27 11.35
C ASP A 183 -27.47 5.90 10.46
N GLY A 184 -27.18 6.13 9.18
CA GLY A 184 -28.14 6.59 8.19
C GLY A 184 -28.68 5.44 7.36
N ASP A 185 -29.81 4.88 7.79
CA ASP A 185 -30.65 3.94 7.05
C ASP A 185 -30.79 4.32 5.56
N LEU A 186 -29.98 3.70 4.69
CA LEU A 186 -30.18 3.74 3.24
C LEU A 186 -31.28 2.76 2.79
N GLY A 187 -32.00 2.16 3.75
CA GLY A 187 -33.01 1.12 3.57
C GLY A 187 -34.42 1.55 4.00
N GLY A 188 -34.95 2.60 3.39
CA GLY A 188 -36.39 2.75 3.20
C GLY A 188 -37.26 2.79 4.47
N SER A 189 -37.26 3.93 5.17
CA SER A 189 -38.47 4.48 5.80
C SER A 189 -38.31 5.95 6.21
N GLY A 190 -38.03 6.84 5.25
CA GLY A 190 -37.92 8.28 5.48
C GLY A 190 -38.74 9.07 4.47
N GLN A 191 -39.62 9.95 4.96
CA GLN A 191 -40.58 10.74 4.19
C GLN A 191 -39.96 11.45 2.99
N ALA A 192 -40.61 11.33 1.83
CA ALA A 192 -40.43 12.23 0.69
C ALA A 192 -40.68 13.68 1.13
N GLY A 193 -39.62 14.46 1.35
CA GLY A 193 -39.75 15.86 1.76
C GLY A 193 -38.52 16.59 2.31
N GLY A 194 -37.34 15.97 2.36
CA GLY A 194 -36.10 16.67 2.72
C GLY A 194 -34.91 16.02 2.00
N GLU A 195 -34.02 16.84 1.44
CA GLU A 195 -32.71 16.40 0.95
C GLU A 195 -31.88 15.99 2.18
N ASP A 196 -32.04 14.75 2.65
CA ASP A 196 -31.14 14.22 3.67
C ASP A 196 -29.72 14.27 3.10
N PRO A 197 -28.77 14.94 3.79
CA PRO A 197 -27.42 15.09 3.28
C PRO A 197 -26.80 13.70 3.11
N ILE A 198 -26.28 13.43 1.91
CA ILE A 198 -25.56 12.20 1.62
C ILE A 198 -24.39 12.08 2.60
N VAL A 199 -24.51 11.16 3.55
CA VAL A 199 -23.47 10.87 4.54
C VAL A 199 -22.36 10.08 3.84
N GLY A 200 -21.31 10.78 3.44
CA GLY A 200 -20.16 10.22 2.76
C GLY A 200 -18.98 11.18 2.80
N HIS A 201 -17.81 10.70 2.40
CA HIS A 201 -16.55 11.45 2.47
C HIS A 201 -16.08 11.89 1.09
N THR A 202 -15.54 13.11 0.97
CA THR A 202 -14.87 13.50 -0.27
C THR A 202 -13.53 12.76 -0.41
N LEU A 203 -13.00 12.67 -1.63
CA LEU A 203 -11.66 12.09 -1.83
C LEU A 203 -10.60 12.87 -1.02
N GLU A 204 -10.70 14.20 -0.98
CA GLU A 204 -9.79 15.06 -0.20
C GLU A 204 -9.83 14.73 1.30
N GLU A 205 -11.03 14.60 1.88
CA GLU A 205 -11.21 14.20 3.28
C GLU A 205 -10.59 12.82 3.57
N LEU A 206 -10.77 11.85 2.66
CA LEU A 206 -10.19 10.52 2.80
C LEU A 206 -8.66 10.55 2.69
N VAL A 207 -8.10 11.35 1.79
CA VAL A 207 -6.66 11.51 1.63
C VAL A 207 -6.04 12.12 2.88
N ASP A 208 -6.69 13.07 3.53
CA ASP A 208 -6.16 13.69 4.75
C ASP A 208 -6.14 12.75 5.96
N MET A 209 -7.11 11.83 6.05
CA MET A 209 -7.27 10.95 7.22
C MET A 209 -6.60 9.58 7.06
N VAL A 210 -6.52 9.05 5.83
CA VAL A 210 -6.03 7.70 5.53
C VAL A 210 -4.53 7.72 5.21
N GLN A 211 -3.80 6.77 5.78
CA GLN A 211 -2.39 6.53 5.49
C GLN A 211 -2.20 5.86 4.12
N GLY A 212 -2.33 6.66 3.07
CA GLY A 212 -2.13 6.23 1.68
C GLY A 212 -1.93 7.43 0.75
N SER A 213 -1.38 7.18 -0.44
CA SER A 213 -1.39 8.17 -1.51
C SER A 213 -2.80 8.34 -2.07
N GLU A 214 -3.05 9.48 -2.73
CA GLU A 214 -4.33 9.76 -3.37
C GLU A 214 -4.69 8.69 -4.42
N SER A 215 -3.72 8.30 -5.25
CA SER A 215 -3.94 7.30 -6.29
C SER A 215 -4.28 5.93 -5.70
N GLU A 216 -3.55 5.49 -4.67
CA GLU A 216 -3.81 4.20 -4.03
C GLU A 216 -5.17 4.14 -3.32
N ILE A 217 -5.59 5.23 -2.68
CA ILE A 217 -6.90 5.35 -2.03
C ILE A 217 -8.01 5.31 -3.09
N LEU A 218 -7.87 6.07 -4.18
CA LEU A 218 -8.85 6.09 -5.26
C LEU A 218 -9.00 4.72 -5.93
N GLU A 219 -7.87 4.05 -6.22
CA GLU A 219 -7.89 2.70 -6.77
C GLU A 219 -8.56 1.70 -5.82
N GLU A 220 -8.32 1.81 -4.52
CA GLU A 220 -8.99 0.97 -3.53
C GLU A 220 -10.49 1.23 -3.49
N LEU A 221 -10.93 2.49 -3.49
CA LEU A 221 -12.34 2.85 -3.55
C LEU A 221 -13.04 2.30 -4.80
N GLN A 222 -12.37 2.32 -5.95
CA GLN A 222 -12.90 1.76 -7.20
C GLN A 222 -12.89 0.23 -7.23
N ARG A 223 -11.89 -0.40 -6.61
CA ARG A 223 -11.75 -1.86 -6.49
C ARG A 223 -12.80 -2.45 -5.57
N ARG A 224 -13.18 -1.72 -4.52
CA ARG A 224 -14.16 -2.16 -3.53
C ARG A 224 -15.57 -2.20 -4.08
N GLY A 225 -16.27 -3.30 -3.81
CA GLY A 225 -17.69 -3.45 -4.15
C GLY A 225 -18.64 -2.72 -3.19
N ASP A 226 -18.18 -2.35 -2.00
CA ASP A 226 -18.98 -1.67 -0.97
C ASP A 226 -18.79 -0.14 -0.95
N ALA A 227 -17.95 0.43 -1.82
CA ALA A 227 -17.74 1.86 -1.94
C ALA A 227 -18.34 2.39 -3.26
N MET A 228 -19.32 3.28 -3.15
CA MET A 228 -20.02 3.89 -4.27
C MET A 228 -19.75 5.39 -4.32
N GLN A 229 -19.51 5.92 -5.51
CA GLN A 229 -19.35 7.35 -5.71
C GLN A 229 -20.69 8.00 -6.05
N VAL A 230 -21.07 9.03 -5.30
CA VAL A 230 -22.24 9.87 -5.54
C VAL A 230 -21.78 11.32 -5.58
N GLY A 231 -21.68 11.88 -6.78
CA GLY A 231 -21.05 13.20 -6.98
C GLY A 231 -19.57 13.18 -6.59
N ASP A 232 -19.18 14.05 -5.68
CA ASP A 232 -17.82 14.17 -5.12
C ASP A 232 -17.62 13.34 -3.84
N ARG A 233 -18.66 12.64 -3.37
CA ARG A 233 -18.62 11.86 -2.12
C ARG A 233 -18.60 10.35 -2.37
N TRP A 234 -17.89 9.65 -1.51
CA TRP A 234 -17.86 8.20 -1.40
C TRP A 234 -18.76 7.74 -0.26
N VAL A 235 -19.68 6.84 -0.59
CA VAL A 235 -20.73 6.34 0.30
C VAL A 235 -20.61 4.82 0.36
N ARG A 236 -20.79 4.26 1.56
CA ARG A 236 -20.83 2.82 1.75
C ARG A 236 -22.16 2.26 1.26
N VAL A 237 -22.12 1.25 0.40
CA VAL A 237 -23.29 0.43 0.07
C VAL A 237 -23.32 -0.77 1.00
N THR A 238 -24.31 -0.80 1.90
CA THR A 238 -24.47 -1.91 2.83
C THR A 238 -24.85 -3.19 2.09
N GLU A 239 -24.45 -4.34 2.63
CA GLU A 239 -24.82 -5.61 2.02
C GLU A 239 -26.34 -5.82 2.02
N ALA A 240 -27.04 -5.40 3.09
CA ALA A 240 -28.48 -5.54 3.20
C ALA A 240 -29.20 -4.79 2.07
N SER A 241 -28.82 -3.52 1.83
CA SER A 241 -29.38 -2.72 0.74
C SER A 241 -29.02 -3.30 -0.63
N ALA A 242 -27.76 -3.69 -0.85
CA ALA A 242 -27.35 -4.34 -2.08
C ALA A 242 -28.13 -5.65 -2.33
N SER A 243 -28.32 -6.48 -1.31
CA SER A 243 -29.03 -7.75 -1.44
C SER A 243 -30.51 -7.56 -1.74
N ALA A 244 -31.17 -6.58 -1.11
CA ALA A 244 -32.57 -6.26 -1.39
C ALA A 244 -32.73 -5.74 -2.82
N LEU A 245 -31.83 -4.84 -3.25
CA LEU A 245 -31.79 -4.31 -4.60
C LEU A 245 -31.60 -5.44 -5.63
N ILE A 246 -30.67 -6.37 -5.38
CA ILE A 246 -30.41 -7.49 -6.29
C ILE A 246 -31.63 -8.38 -6.47
N ASP A 247 -32.37 -8.68 -5.40
CA ASP A 247 -33.59 -9.49 -5.49
C ASP A 247 -34.64 -8.82 -6.39
N VAL A 248 -34.86 -7.52 -6.23
CA VAL A 248 -35.81 -6.75 -7.07
C VAL A 248 -35.31 -6.63 -8.51
N LEU A 249 -34.01 -6.33 -8.69
CA LEU A 249 -33.37 -6.24 -10.00
C LEU A 249 -33.54 -7.53 -10.80
N VAL A 250 -33.28 -8.68 -10.18
CA VAL A 250 -33.47 -10.00 -10.79
C VAL A 250 -34.92 -10.22 -11.22
N SER A 251 -35.88 -9.83 -10.38
CA SER A 251 -37.32 -9.90 -10.72
C SER A 251 -37.63 -9.06 -11.95
N LYS A 252 -37.18 -7.79 -11.98
CA LYS A 252 -37.43 -6.87 -13.10
C LYS A 252 -36.77 -7.33 -14.40
N VAL A 253 -35.54 -7.83 -14.34
CA VAL A 253 -34.83 -8.38 -15.51
C VAL A 253 -35.60 -9.56 -16.09
N SER A 254 -36.10 -10.45 -15.23
CA SER A 254 -36.86 -11.64 -15.62
C SER A 254 -38.24 -11.28 -16.18
N GLU A 255 -38.96 -10.36 -15.54
CA GLU A 255 -40.29 -9.88 -15.96
C GLU A 255 -40.26 -9.20 -17.34
N ASN A 256 -39.22 -8.41 -17.61
CA ASN A 256 -39.07 -7.71 -18.88
C ASN A 256 -38.35 -8.54 -19.96
N GLY A 257 -37.86 -9.73 -19.61
CA GLY A 257 -37.15 -10.62 -20.53
C GLY A 257 -35.83 -10.04 -21.05
N TRP A 258 -35.12 -9.23 -20.24
CA TRP A 258 -33.81 -8.70 -20.63
C TRP A 258 -32.72 -9.77 -20.53
N GLY A 259 -31.74 -9.71 -21.42
CA GLY A 259 -30.60 -10.63 -21.40
C GLY A 259 -29.59 -10.22 -20.34
N TRP A 260 -29.11 -11.17 -19.53
CA TRP A 260 -28.10 -10.92 -18.50
C TRP A 260 -26.79 -10.33 -19.06
N GLY A 261 -26.43 -10.66 -20.30
CA GLY A 261 -25.25 -10.12 -20.98
C GLY A 261 -25.44 -8.76 -21.66
N GLU A 262 -26.68 -8.34 -21.87
CA GLU A 262 -27.04 -7.12 -22.61
C GLU A 262 -28.26 -6.45 -21.95
N LEU A 263 -28.01 -5.79 -20.82
CA LEU A 263 -29.02 -5.09 -20.04
C LEU A 263 -29.18 -3.64 -20.52
N PRO A 264 -30.38 -3.19 -20.89
CA PRO A 264 -30.63 -1.80 -21.25
C PRO A 264 -30.63 -0.93 -19.98
N LEU A 265 -29.48 -0.31 -19.67
CA LEU A 265 -29.26 0.33 -18.37
C LEU A 265 -30.31 1.40 -18.07
N GLU A 266 -30.63 2.27 -19.03
CA GLU A 266 -31.60 3.35 -18.80
C GLU A 266 -32.99 2.84 -18.39
N ARG A 267 -33.44 1.74 -19.02
CA ARG A 267 -34.73 1.11 -18.69
C ARG A 267 -34.69 0.40 -17.34
N VAL A 268 -33.58 -0.29 -17.05
CA VAL A 268 -33.36 -0.94 -15.76
C VAL A 268 -33.40 0.11 -14.65
N LEU A 269 -32.66 1.21 -14.80
CA LEU A 269 -32.60 2.29 -13.83
C LEU A 269 -33.98 2.93 -13.60
N ALA A 270 -34.75 3.19 -14.67
CA ALA A 270 -36.11 3.71 -14.56
C ALA A 270 -37.04 2.75 -13.78
N CYS A 271 -37.00 1.45 -14.07
CA CYS A 271 -37.80 0.47 -13.34
C CYS A 271 -37.39 0.34 -11.87
N MET A 272 -36.10 0.50 -11.55
CA MET A 272 -35.61 0.43 -10.17
C MET A 272 -35.94 1.71 -9.39
N GLU A 273 -35.98 2.86 -10.07
CA GLU A 273 -36.41 4.14 -9.49
C GLU A 273 -37.90 4.13 -9.11
N GLU A 274 -38.75 3.46 -9.90
CA GLU A 274 -40.17 3.22 -9.54
C GLU A 274 -40.34 2.38 -8.26
N GLU A 275 -39.34 1.54 -7.93
CA GLU A 275 -39.29 0.71 -6.71
C GLU A 275 -38.53 1.42 -5.57
N GLU A 276 -38.35 2.74 -5.66
CA GLU A 276 -37.68 3.60 -4.67
C GLU A 276 -36.17 3.35 -4.49
N PHE A 277 -35.51 2.65 -5.42
CA PHE A 277 -34.05 2.52 -5.43
C PHE A 277 -33.38 3.67 -6.18
N ARG A 278 -32.34 4.26 -5.59
CA ARG A 278 -31.52 5.27 -6.27
C ARG A 278 -30.86 4.71 -7.52
N ARG A 279 -30.79 5.52 -8.57
CA ARG A 279 -30.19 5.15 -9.86
C ARG A 279 -28.70 4.85 -9.71
N GLU A 280 -28.00 5.61 -8.87
CA GLU A 280 -26.59 5.44 -8.55
C GLU A 280 -26.33 4.09 -7.89
N THR A 281 -27.15 3.70 -6.92
CA THR A 281 -27.04 2.40 -6.23
C THR A 281 -27.28 1.24 -7.18
N THR A 282 -28.29 1.35 -8.03
CA THR A 282 -28.58 0.33 -9.05
C THR A 282 -27.42 0.18 -10.03
N LEU A 283 -26.91 1.30 -10.56
CA LEU A 283 -25.77 1.29 -11.49
C LEU A 283 -24.52 0.70 -10.85
N HIS A 284 -24.23 1.08 -9.60
CA HIS A 284 -23.11 0.55 -8.82
C HIS A 284 -23.23 -0.97 -8.61
N VAL A 285 -24.41 -1.47 -8.24
CA VAL A 285 -24.63 -2.91 -8.06
C VAL A 285 -24.43 -3.67 -9.37
N ILE A 286 -24.94 -3.16 -10.49
CA ILE A 286 -24.73 -3.78 -11.82
C ILE A 286 -23.22 -3.79 -12.16
N ARG A 287 -22.51 -2.68 -11.90
CA ARG A 287 -21.05 -2.60 -12.09
C ARG A 287 -20.30 -3.64 -11.25
N VAL A 288 -20.68 -3.83 -9.98
CA VAL A 288 -20.05 -4.82 -9.10
C VAL A 288 -20.31 -6.24 -9.60
N LEU A 289 -21.54 -6.54 -10.02
CA LEU A 289 -21.97 -7.86 -10.51
C LEU A 289 -21.54 -8.15 -11.95
N GLY A 290 -21.12 -7.16 -12.72
CA GLY A 290 -20.71 -7.37 -14.11
C GLY A 290 -20.01 -6.16 -14.70
N THR A 291 -20.63 -5.53 -15.69
CA THR A 291 -20.06 -4.38 -16.41
C THR A 291 -21.11 -3.28 -16.54
N ALA A 292 -20.77 -2.10 -16.06
CA ALA A 292 -21.55 -0.88 -16.28
C ALA A 292 -20.61 0.35 -16.22
N PRO A 293 -21.01 1.50 -16.79
CA PRO A 293 -20.28 2.74 -16.63
C PRO A 293 -20.09 3.11 -15.16
N MET A 294 -18.95 3.74 -14.87
CA MET A 294 -18.64 4.22 -13.52
C MET A 294 -19.54 5.38 -13.09
N PHE A 295 -19.95 6.22 -14.04
CA PHE A 295 -20.71 7.44 -13.77
C PHE A 295 -22.10 7.36 -14.40
N LEU A 296 -23.11 7.79 -13.66
CA LEU A 296 -24.49 7.85 -14.12
C LEU A 296 -24.64 8.78 -15.34
N GLY A 297 -23.86 9.87 -15.41
CA GLY A 297 -23.86 10.79 -16.56
C GLY A 297 -23.38 10.16 -17.88
N SER A 298 -22.75 8.98 -17.84
CA SER A 298 -22.35 8.22 -19.03
C SER A 298 -23.44 7.26 -19.52
N VAL A 299 -24.56 7.15 -18.80
CA VAL A 299 -25.69 6.31 -19.18
C VAL A 299 -26.58 7.10 -20.15
N THR A 300 -26.85 6.49 -21.30
CA THR A 300 -27.73 6.99 -22.35
C THR A 300 -28.72 5.89 -22.72
N GLU A 301 -29.76 6.19 -23.51
CA GLU A 301 -30.73 5.18 -23.96
C GLU A 301 -30.09 3.99 -24.70
N GLY A 302 -28.93 4.19 -25.33
CA GLY A 302 -28.18 3.13 -26.03
C GLY A 302 -27.15 2.42 -25.16
N THR A 303 -26.94 2.83 -23.91
CA THR A 303 -25.91 2.25 -23.06
C THR A 303 -26.38 0.90 -22.53
N VAL A 304 -25.60 -0.14 -22.81
CA VAL A 304 -25.83 -1.50 -22.33
C VAL A 304 -24.84 -1.85 -21.23
N GLY A 305 -25.31 -2.62 -20.25
CA GLY A 305 -24.48 -3.24 -19.22
C GLY A 305 -24.65 -4.75 -19.24
N SER A 306 -23.97 -5.43 -18.32
CA SER A 306 -24.07 -6.87 -18.16
C SER A 306 -23.97 -7.26 -16.70
N ILE A 307 -24.62 -8.37 -16.36
CA ILE A 307 -24.46 -9.08 -15.10
C ILE A 307 -23.78 -10.41 -15.41
N VAL A 308 -22.68 -10.69 -14.72
CA VAL A 308 -21.95 -11.94 -14.87
C VAL A 308 -22.64 -12.99 -14.00
N GLU A 309 -23.11 -14.07 -14.62
CA GLU A 309 -23.80 -15.17 -13.96
C GLU A 309 -23.03 -15.69 -12.73
N LYS A 310 -21.74 -15.97 -12.89
CA LYS A 310 -20.86 -16.41 -11.77
C LYS A 310 -20.94 -15.45 -10.58
N LYS A 311 -20.89 -14.14 -10.79
CA LYS A 311 -20.93 -13.14 -9.72
C LYS A 311 -22.30 -13.09 -9.02
N LEU A 312 -23.38 -13.23 -9.78
CA LEU A 312 -24.73 -13.28 -9.21
C LEU A 312 -24.96 -14.56 -8.40
N CYS A 313 -24.55 -15.71 -8.92
CA CYS A 313 -24.59 -16.98 -8.18
C CYS A 313 -23.78 -16.89 -6.87
N VAL A 314 -22.57 -16.33 -6.93
CA VAL A 314 -21.72 -16.10 -5.74
C VAL A 314 -22.37 -15.15 -4.73
N HIS A 315 -23.11 -14.13 -5.18
CA HIS A 315 -23.88 -13.27 -4.28
C HIS A 315 -24.92 -14.08 -3.48
N TYR A 316 -25.71 -14.93 -4.14
CA TYR A 316 -26.68 -15.80 -3.47
C TYR A 316 -26.02 -16.83 -2.55
N ALA A 317 -24.88 -17.40 -2.94
CA ALA A 317 -24.09 -18.26 -2.06
C ALA A 317 -23.68 -17.54 -0.77
N ARG A 318 -23.13 -16.32 -0.91
CA ARG A 318 -22.70 -15.49 0.24
C ARG A 318 -23.88 -15.20 1.17
N LYS A 319 -25.03 -14.83 0.60
CA LYS A 319 -26.27 -14.56 1.33
C LYS A 319 -26.74 -15.80 2.13
N LEU A 320 -26.65 -17.00 1.56
CA LEU A 320 -27.01 -18.24 2.26
C LEU A 320 -26.02 -18.60 3.38
N LEU A 321 -24.72 -18.54 3.09
CA LEU A 321 -23.66 -18.88 4.05
C LEU A 321 -23.63 -17.93 5.26
N ARG A 322 -24.02 -16.67 5.09
CA ARG A 322 -24.22 -15.72 6.20
C ARG A 322 -25.43 -16.05 7.06
N LYS A 323 -26.52 -16.52 6.45
CA LYS A 323 -27.77 -16.85 7.16
C LYS A 323 -27.66 -18.14 7.97
N LYS A 324 -26.90 -19.11 7.47
CA LYS A 324 -26.88 -20.47 8.02
C LYS A 324 -25.54 -21.15 7.76
N ALA A 325 -25.03 -21.84 8.78
CA ALA A 325 -23.89 -22.73 8.64
C ALA A 325 -24.33 -24.10 8.10
N TYR A 326 -23.51 -24.69 7.24
CA TYR A 326 -23.80 -25.97 6.59
C TYR A 326 -22.76 -27.02 7.02
N SER A 327 -23.24 -28.14 7.56
CA SER A 327 -22.38 -29.26 7.98
C SER A 327 -21.92 -30.15 6.84
N LYS A 328 -22.53 -30.03 5.66
CA LYS A 328 -22.22 -30.77 4.44
C LYS A 328 -22.39 -29.88 3.22
N LEU A 329 -21.62 -30.18 2.17
CA LEU A 329 -21.68 -29.43 0.91
C LEU A 329 -22.95 -29.72 0.12
N GLU A 330 -23.45 -30.96 0.13
CA GLU A 330 -24.58 -31.37 -0.71
C GLU A 330 -25.88 -30.62 -0.36
N PRO A 331 -26.30 -30.51 0.92
CA PRO A 331 -27.48 -29.74 1.28
C PRO A 331 -27.34 -28.25 0.98
N PHE A 332 -26.11 -27.73 1.04
CA PHE A 332 -25.83 -26.35 0.64
C PHE A 332 -26.02 -26.15 -0.86
N MET A 333 -25.45 -27.04 -1.69
CA MET A 333 -25.57 -26.96 -3.15
C MET A 333 -27.02 -27.07 -3.61
N GLU A 334 -27.83 -27.92 -2.96
CA GLU A 334 -29.26 -28.06 -3.24
C GLU A 334 -30.02 -26.77 -2.89
N GLU A 335 -29.82 -26.21 -1.69
CA GLU A 335 -30.45 -24.96 -1.29
C GLU A 335 -30.00 -23.79 -2.19
N TRP A 336 -28.72 -23.73 -2.53
CA TRP A 336 -28.16 -22.70 -3.41
C TRP A 336 -28.75 -22.75 -4.82
N SER A 337 -28.81 -23.94 -5.43
CA SER A 337 -29.42 -24.15 -6.75
C SER A 337 -30.90 -23.71 -6.79
N ASN A 338 -31.63 -23.89 -5.69
CA ASN A 338 -33.03 -23.46 -5.59
C ASN A 338 -33.21 -21.95 -5.37
N THR A 339 -32.15 -21.23 -4.97
CA THR A 339 -32.22 -19.77 -4.72
C THR A 339 -31.80 -18.91 -5.89
N VAL A 340 -31.01 -19.45 -6.82
CA VAL A 340 -30.55 -18.68 -7.98
C VAL A 340 -31.68 -18.53 -9.02
N PRO A 341 -31.63 -17.48 -9.87
CA PRO A 341 -32.63 -17.28 -10.91
C PRO A 341 -32.72 -18.46 -11.88
N VAL A 342 -33.92 -18.69 -12.44
CA VAL A 342 -34.15 -19.78 -13.38
C VAL A 342 -33.25 -19.62 -14.61
N GLY A 343 -32.54 -20.69 -14.96
CA GLY A 343 -31.63 -20.73 -16.11
C GLY A 343 -30.16 -20.49 -15.76
N MET A 344 -29.82 -20.23 -14.49
CA MET A 344 -28.44 -20.19 -14.02
C MET A 344 -28.00 -21.52 -13.41
N GLU A 345 -26.73 -21.88 -13.60
CA GLU A 345 -26.15 -23.10 -13.04
C GLU A 345 -25.13 -22.78 -11.94
N VAL A 346 -25.24 -23.49 -10.82
CA VAL A 346 -24.28 -23.37 -9.71
C VAL A 346 -23.25 -24.49 -9.78
N SER A 347 -21.98 -24.15 -9.53
CA SER A 347 -20.90 -25.13 -9.43
C SER A 347 -20.04 -24.88 -8.21
N ALA A 348 -19.43 -25.95 -7.67
CA ALA A 348 -18.55 -25.85 -6.50
C ALA A 348 -17.31 -24.98 -6.77
N GLU A 349 -16.85 -24.91 -8.02
CA GLU A 349 -15.74 -24.04 -8.45
C GLU A 349 -16.05 -22.55 -8.27
N MET A 350 -17.34 -22.16 -8.28
CA MET A 350 -17.73 -20.77 -8.01
C MET A 350 -17.53 -20.38 -6.53
N LEU A 351 -17.37 -21.34 -5.62
CA LEU A 351 -17.09 -21.08 -4.21
C LEU A 351 -15.60 -20.81 -3.93
N GLU A 352 -14.73 -20.97 -4.92
CA GLU A 352 -13.33 -20.62 -4.80
C GLU A 352 -13.17 -19.13 -4.45
N GLY A 353 -12.42 -18.85 -3.38
CA GLY A 353 -12.29 -17.51 -2.80
C GLY A 353 -13.39 -17.11 -1.82
N LEU A 354 -14.44 -17.92 -1.63
CA LEU A 354 -15.59 -17.64 -0.75
C LEU A 354 -15.75 -18.66 0.39
N ALA A 355 -15.76 -19.95 0.05
CA ALA A 355 -15.98 -21.01 1.02
C ALA A 355 -15.15 -22.26 0.71
N LEU A 356 -14.78 -23.00 1.75
CA LEU A 356 -14.06 -24.27 1.64
C LEU A 356 -14.82 -25.38 2.36
N GLN A 357 -14.67 -26.59 1.84
CA GLN A 357 -15.05 -27.78 2.58
C GLN A 357 -13.87 -28.23 3.46
N ASP A 358 -14.13 -28.45 4.75
CA ASP A 358 -13.16 -29.02 5.68
C ASP A 358 -13.13 -30.56 5.63
N ASP A 359 -12.20 -31.17 6.37
CA ASP A 359 -12.05 -32.63 6.44
C ASP A 359 -13.28 -33.36 6.99
N SER A 360 -14.15 -32.66 7.74
CA SER A 360 -15.41 -33.21 8.27
C SER A 360 -16.56 -33.14 7.24
N GLY A 361 -16.34 -32.45 6.13
CA GLY A 361 -17.31 -32.20 5.08
C GLY A 361 -18.10 -30.89 5.26
N ALA A 362 -17.84 -30.13 6.33
CA ALA A 362 -18.52 -28.88 6.63
C ALA A 362 -18.06 -27.73 5.73
N VAL A 363 -18.98 -26.83 5.41
CA VAL A 363 -18.70 -25.65 4.58
C VAL A 363 -18.25 -24.50 5.48
N VAL A 364 -16.98 -24.16 5.42
CA VAL A 364 -16.37 -23.04 6.12
C VAL A 364 -16.41 -21.81 5.22
N PHE A 365 -17.18 -20.81 5.64
CA PHE A 365 -17.35 -19.55 4.94
C PHE A 365 -16.32 -18.51 5.40
N PHE A 366 -15.66 -17.85 4.45
CA PHE A 366 -14.69 -16.78 4.70
C PHE A 366 -15.27 -15.45 4.23
N ASP A 367 -15.92 -14.73 5.14
CA ASP A 367 -16.64 -13.51 4.78
C ASP A 367 -15.72 -12.35 4.36
N LYS A 368 -14.67 -12.12 5.16
CA LYS A 368 -13.62 -11.14 4.89
C LYS A 368 -12.27 -11.81 5.14
N LEU A 369 -11.56 -12.16 4.07
CA LEU A 369 -10.21 -12.70 4.18
C LEU A 369 -9.25 -11.57 4.60
N PRO A 370 -8.38 -11.80 5.59
CA PRO A 370 -7.34 -10.84 5.96
C PRO A 370 -6.51 -10.45 4.73
N ARG A 371 -6.12 -9.19 4.60
CA ARG A 371 -5.27 -8.74 3.48
C ARG A 371 -3.80 -9.10 3.70
N ASP A 372 -3.40 -9.27 4.97
CA ASP A 372 -2.05 -9.67 5.32
C ASP A 372 -1.80 -11.14 4.97
N PRO A 373 -0.67 -11.47 4.30
CA PRO A 373 -0.36 -12.84 3.88
C PRO A 373 -0.36 -13.83 5.03
N LYS A 374 0.22 -13.45 6.17
CA LYS A 374 0.35 -14.32 7.34
C LYS A 374 -1.01 -14.75 7.89
N GLY A 375 -1.86 -13.80 8.25
CA GLY A 375 -3.19 -14.05 8.79
C GLY A 375 -4.10 -14.77 7.80
N ARG A 376 -4.00 -14.43 6.50
CA ARG A 376 -4.75 -15.14 5.45
C ARG A 376 -4.34 -16.60 5.35
N PHE A 377 -3.04 -16.88 5.22
CA PHE A 377 -2.56 -18.27 5.12
C PHE A 377 -2.83 -19.05 6.40
N ASP A 378 -2.76 -18.42 7.57
CA ASP A 378 -3.08 -19.08 8.84
C ASP A 378 -4.53 -19.59 8.88
N LEU A 379 -5.48 -18.81 8.36
CA LEU A 379 -6.89 -19.22 8.27
C LEU A 379 -7.10 -20.32 7.20
N LEU A 380 -6.55 -20.14 6.00
CA LEU A 380 -6.74 -21.07 4.89
C LEU A 380 -6.12 -22.44 5.17
N PHE A 381 -4.87 -22.46 5.66
CA PHE A 381 -4.13 -23.70 5.93
C PHE A 381 -4.61 -24.43 7.18
N ARG A 382 -5.34 -23.75 8.08
CA ARG A 382 -6.04 -24.40 9.19
C ARG A 382 -7.20 -25.28 8.72
N VAL A 383 -7.91 -24.86 7.67
CA VAL A 383 -9.02 -25.64 7.10
C VAL A 383 -8.52 -26.69 6.12
N ARG A 384 -7.57 -26.31 5.25
CA ARG A 384 -6.99 -27.21 4.24
C ARG A 384 -5.45 -27.17 4.34
N PRO A 385 -4.79 -28.22 4.86
CA PRO A 385 -3.34 -28.21 5.07
C PRO A 385 -2.49 -28.22 3.79
N ARG A 386 -3.06 -28.65 2.66
CA ARG A 386 -2.35 -28.83 1.38
C ARG A 386 -3.17 -28.23 0.24
N TRP A 387 -2.53 -27.40 -0.58
CA TRP A 387 -3.18 -26.69 -1.65
C TRP A 387 -2.55 -26.98 -3.00
N LYS A 388 -3.36 -27.14 -4.04
CA LYS A 388 -2.86 -27.05 -5.43
C LYS A 388 -2.64 -25.59 -5.78
N ALA A 389 -1.62 -25.29 -6.58
CA ALA A 389 -1.33 -23.94 -7.04
C ALA A 389 -2.53 -23.28 -7.74
N ALA A 390 -3.26 -24.02 -8.58
CA ALA A 390 -4.44 -23.50 -9.28
C ALA A 390 -5.57 -23.12 -8.31
N GLU A 391 -5.86 -23.96 -7.31
CA GLU A 391 -6.91 -23.72 -6.33
C GLU A 391 -6.54 -22.55 -5.41
N LEU A 392 -5.28 -22.44 -5.00
CA LEU A 392 -4.83 -21.38 -4.09
C LEU A 392 -4.95 -19.99 -4.73
N ARG A 393 -4.75 -19.87 -6.05
CA ARG A 393 -4.78 -18.58 -6.76
C ARG A 393 -6.06 -17.78 -6.53
N ALA A 394 -7.22 -18.43 -6.51
CA ALA A 394 -8.50 -17.75 -6.26
C ALA A 394 -8.58 -17.11 -4.86
N TRP A 395 -7.77 -17.58 -3.90
CA TRP A 395 -7.72 -17.07 -2.53
C TRP A 395 -6.66 -15.98 -2.33
N LEU A 396 -5.84 -15.70 -3.35
CA LEU A 396 -4.82 -14.65 -3.33
C LEU A 396 -5.36 -13.30 -3.83
N GLU A 397 -6.60 -13.25 -4.33
CA GLU A 397 -7.22 -12.00 -4.77
C GLU A 397 -7.32 -11.01 -3.62
N GLY A 398 -6.88 -9.76 -3.85
CA GLY A 398 -6.84 -8.72 -2.82
C GLY A 398 -5.84 -8.99 -1.68
N LEU A 399 -4.83 -9.85 -1.89
CA LEU A 399 -3.71 -10.00 -0.97
C LEU A 399 -2.80 -8.77 -1.07
N THR A 400 -2.37 -8.24 0.07
CA THR A 400 -1.40 -7.14 0.11
C THR A 400 -0.02 -7.67 -0.28
N ILE A 401 0.49 -7.18 -1.41
CA ILE A 401 1.83 -7.51 -1.92
C ILE A 401 2.74 -6.33 -1.60
N SER A 402 3.90 -6.62 -1.01
CA SER A 402 4.91 -5.58 -0.77
C SER A 402 5.38 -5.01 -2.12
N PRO A 403 5.59 -3.69 -2.21
CA PRO A 403 6.09 -3.07 -3.43
C PRO A 403 7.37 -3.73 -3.95
N GLY A 404 7.45 -3.92 -5.27
CA GLY A 404 8.55 -4.62 -5.92
C GLY A 404 8.53 -6.16 -5.83
N LYS A 405 7.62 -6.75 -5.04
CA LYS A 405 7.37 -8.20 -5.03
C LYS A 405 6.22 -8.57 -5.94
N GLN A 406 6.24 -9.81 -6.42
CA GLN A 406 5.11 -10.47 -7.06
C GLN A 406 4.42 -11.42 -6.10
N VAL A 407 3.22 -11.89 -6.51
CA VAL A 407 2.46 -12.89 -5.75
C VAL A 407 3.32 -14.12 -5.44
N ASP A 408 4.13 -14.56 -6.40
CA ASP A 408 4.97 -15.76 -6.24
C ASP A 408 6.06 -15.57 -5.17
N ASP A 409 6.65 -14.37 -5.04
CA ASP A 409 7.63 -14.08 -3.99
C ASP A 409 6.99 -14.16 -2.59
N VAL A 410 5.76 -13.66 -2.45
CA VAL A 410 5.00 -13.74 -1.18
C VAL A 410 4.63 -15.19 -0.86
N LEU A 411 4.27 -15.99 -1.87
CA LEU A 411 4.04 -17.42 -1.69
C LEU A 411 5.31 -18.13 -1.23
N GLU A 412 6.45 -17.81 -1.83
CA GLU A 412 7.74 -18.37 -1.41
C GLU A 412 8.13 -17.95 0.00
N ASP A 413 7.88 -16.70 0.41
CA ASP A 413 8.20 -16.24 1.76
C ASP A 413 7.44 -17.03 2.85
N HIS A 414 6.17 -17.36 2.61
CA HIS A 414 5.28 -17.95 3.62
C HIS A 414 5.03 -19.46 3.46
N LEU A 415 5.19 -20.01 2.26
CA LEU A 415 4.78 -21.37 1.90
C LEU A 415 5.94 -22.17 1.30
N HIS A 416 5.91 -23.48 1.47
CA HIS A 416 6.81 -24.42 0.82
C HIS A 416 6.09 -25.08 -0.35
N SER A 417 6.67 -24.96 -1.54
CA SER A 417 6.17 -25.58 -2.76
C SER A 417 6.84 -26.93 -3.00
N TYR A 418 6.08 -27.93 -3.43
CA TYR A 418 6.61 -29.24 -3.81
C TYR A 418 5.77 -29.89 -4.92
N HIS A 419 6.40 -30.74 -5.73
CA HIS A 419 5.69 -31.65 -6.63
C HIS A 419 5.54 -33.01 -5.93
N PRO A 420 4.32 -33.54 -5.77
CA PRO A 420 4.12 -34.90 -5.26
C PRO A 420 4.98 -35.90 -6.04
N GLN A 421 5.67 -36.79 -5.33
CA GLN A 421 6.55 -37.81 -5.94
C GLN A 421 7.71 -37.26 -6.79
N GLY A 422 8.00 -35.96 -6.75
CA GLY A 422 9.12 -35.33 -7.47
C GLY A 422 8.98 -35.31 -9.00
N SER A 423 7.81 -35.66 -9.54
CA SER A 423 7.55 -35.59 -10.98
C SER A 423 6.97 -34.23 -11.35
N ALA A 424 7.55 -33.58 -12.36
CA ALA A 424 7.04 -32.33 -12.92
C ALA A 424 5.64 -32.47 -13.57
N ASP A 425 5.22 -33.70 -13.88
CA ASP A 425 3.88 -34.00 -14.39
C ASP A 425 2.80 -33.88 -13.31
N ASN A 426 3.18 -33.90 -12.02
CA ASN A 426 2.24 -33.74 -10.92
C ASN A 426 2.00 -32.26 -10.62
N PRO A 427 0.76 -31.88 -10.22
CA PRO A 427 0.43 -30.48 -9.94
C PRO A 427 1.30 -29.93 -8.81
N LEU A 428 1.75 -28.68 -8.98
CA LEU A 428 2.47 -27.94 -7.95
C LEU A 428 1.59 -27.79 -6.70
N MET A 429 2.13 -28.18 -5.55
CA MET A 429 1.44 -28.13 -4.26
C MET A 429 2.12 -27.14 -3.32
N TYR A 430 1.34 -26.48 -2.46
CA TYR A 430 1.80 -25.62 -1.38
C TYR A 430 1.41 -26.17 -0.01
N VAL A 431 2.33 -26.06 0.94
CA VAL A 431 2.13 -26.30 2.39
C VAL A 431 2.71 -25.13 3.18
N ARG A 432 2.20 -24.89 4.39
CA ARG A 432 2.70 -23.82 5.25
C ARG A 432 4.16 -24.08 5.64
N LYS A 433 5.02 -23.06 5.57
CA LYS A 433 6.34 -23.12 6.22
C LYS A 433 6.14 -23.17 7.73
N ILE A 434 6.75 -24.16 8.38
CA ILE A 434 6.86 -24.15 9.84
C ILE A 434 7.98 -23.16 10.15
N ILE A 435 7.62 -21.95 10.56
CA ILE A 435 8.56 -20.92 11.01
C ILE A 435 8.74 -21.06 12.52
#